data_AF-A0A8T2WC93-F1
#
_entry.id   AF-A0A8T2WC93-F1
#
_cell.length_a   1.000
_cell.length_b   1.000
_cell.length_c   1.000
_cell.angle_alpha   90.00
_cell.angle_beta   90.00
_cell.angle_gamma   90.00
#
_symmetry.space_group_name_H-M   'P 1'
#
loop_
_entity.id
_entity.type
_entity.pdbx_description
1 polymer ?
#
loop_
_entity_poly.entity_id
_entity_poly.type
_entity_poly.pdbx_seq_one_letter_code
_entity_poly.pdbx_strand_id
1 'polypeptide(L)'
;MVGADVPKAHGQRMRKLEHAYQRSVKYALRGIPPDDVFAYFPEGPLPDPVIETVYDAYRQTILQARSSIEVDFQDICDDNSIIDKLHTLDIMCAQQGIVDGASDATVQGAPPTKAARAATLRAKKEEIKLLSAILEDVGKKEIDAERALEQKKLAAKNVIAAAEPVLETNLADADPHISAWSHRGPAAPGTDHGAGSRPPATPGPPGQQ
;
A
#
# COMPACT_ATOMS: atom_id res chain seq x y z
N MET A 1 18.39 0.94 -46.07
CA MET A 1 18.54 -0.32 -45.31
C MET A 1 17.22 -0.58 -44.62
N VAL A 2 16.41 -1.47 -45.19
CA VAL A 2 15.13 -1.89 -44.59
C VAL A 2 15.49 -2.95 -43.55
N GLY A 3 15.44 -2.58 -42.27
CA GLY A 3 15.57 -3.55 -41.20
C GLY A 3 14.41 -4.53 -41.35
N ALA A 4 14.71 -5.79 -41.62
CA ALA A 4 13.70 -6.84 -41.58
C ALA A 4 13.25 -6.96 -40.13
N ASP A 5 12.05 -6.46 -39.82
CA ASP A 5 11.41 -6.65 -38.53
C ASP A 5 11.30 -8.15 -38.26
N VAL A 6 12.16 -8.63 -37.37
CA VAL A 6 12.06 -10.00 -36.87
C VAL A 6 10.72 -10.07 -36.15
N PRO A 7 9.78 -10.95 -36.58
CA PRO A 7 8.47 -11.02 -35.96
C PRO A 7 8.66 -11.37 -34.49
N LYS A 8 8.39 -10.39 -33.61
CA LYS A 8 8.43 -10.59 -32.16
C LYS A 8 7.53 -11.77 -31.85
N ALA A 9 8.08 -12.82 -31.24
CA ALA A 9 7.31 -14.01 -30.92
C ALA A 9 6.17 -13.61 -29.97
N HIS A 10 4.94 -13.61 -30.49
CA HIS A 10 3.75 -13.23 -29.72
C HIS A 10 3.61 -14.14 -28.49
N GLY A 11 3.49 -13.53 -27.31
CA GLY A 11 3.26 -14.21 -26.03
C GLY A 11 1.95 -15.02 -26.02
N GLN A 12 1.82 -15.96 -25.09
CA GLN A 12 0.68 -16.89 -25.05
C GLN A 12 -0.65 -16.14 -24.88
N ARG A 13 -0.70 -15.13 -24.01
CA ARG A 13 -1.90 -14.32 -23.78
C ARG A 13 -2.31 -13.55 -25.03
N MET A 14 -1.35 -13.02 -25.79
CA MET A 14 -1.64 -12.29 -27.03
C MET A 14 -2.31 -13.20 -28.05
N ARG A 15 -1.81 -14.44 -28.24
CA ARG A 15 -2.45 -15.42 -29.13
C ARG A 15 -3.87 -15.78 -28.70
N LYS A 16 -4.11 -15.90 -27.39
CA LYS A 16 -5.46 -16.16 -26.85
C LYS A 16 -6.40 -14.98 -27.14
N LEU A 17 -5.91 -13.75 -26.96
CA LEU A 17 -6.66 -12.53 -27.25
C LEU A 17 -7.01 -12.45 -28.74
N GLU A 18 -6.02 -12.61 -29.61
CA GLU A 18 -6.19 -12.61 -31.06
C GLU A 18 -7.21 -13.66 -31.52
N HIS A 19 -7.09 -14.89 -31.03
CA HIS A 19 -8.01 -15.95 -31.38
C HIS A 19 -9.44 -15.70 -30.85
N ALA A 20 -9.58 -15.15 -29.64
CA ALA A 20 -10.88 -14.76 -29.09
C ALA A 20 -11.53 -13.62 -29.90
N TYR A 21 -10.71 -12.66 -30.34
CA TYR A 21 -11.13 -11.55 -31.18
C TYR A 21 -11.59 -12.02 -32.55
N GLN A 22 -10.76 -12.78 -33.28
CA GLN A 22 -11.08 -13.35 -34.59
C GLN A 22 -12.36 -14.21 -34.54
N ARG A 23 -12.54 -14.96 -33.45
CA ARG A 23 -13.76 -15.73 -33.22
C ARG A 23 -14.99 -14.82 -33.08
N SER A 24 -14.88 -13.75 -32.30
CA SER A 24 -15.96 -12.77 -32.13
C SER A 24 -16.31 -12.08 -33.46
N VAL A 25 -15.32 -11.66 -34.24
CA VAL A 25 -15.52 -11.06 -35.57
C VAL A 25 -16.21 -12.04 -36.51
N LYS A 26 -15.79 -13.32 -36.52
CA LYS A 26 -16.43 -14.37 -37.32
C LYS A 26 -17.91 -14.56 -36.97
N TYR A 27 -18.28 -14.46 -35.69
CA TYR A 27 -19.68 -14.56 -35.28
C TYR A 27 -20.49 -13.30 -35.59
N ALA A 28 -19.91 -12.12 -35.38
CA ALA A 28 -20.56 -10.84 -35.63
C ALA A 28 -20.82 -10.60 -37.12
N LEU A 29 -19.87 -10.98 -37.97
CA LEU A 29 -19.97 -10.87 -39.44
C LEU A 29 -20.47 -12.15 -40.09
N ARG A 30 -21.24 -12.97 -39.37
CA ARG A 30 -21.85 -14.15 -39.96
C ARG A 30 -22.83 -13.67 -41.04
N GLY A 31 -22.50 -13.98 -42.30
CA GLY A 31 -23.32 -13.60 -43.44
C GLY A 31 -24.74 -14.15 -43.32
N ILE A 32 -25.69 -13.35 -43.79
CA ILE A 32 -27.10 -13.71 -43.95
C ILE A 32 -27.23 -14.56 -45.23
N PRO A 33 -28.03 -15.65 -45.21
CA PRO A 33 -28.27 -16.42 -46.42
C PRO A 33 -29.01 -15.56 -47.47
N PRO A 34 -28.87 -15.85 -48.77
CA PRO A 34 -29.50 -15.05 -49.83
C PRO A 34 -31.01 -14.88 -49.63
N ASP A 35 -31.68 -15.94 -49.20
CA ASP A 35 -33.13 -15.99 -48.98
C ASP A 35 -33.62 -15.01 -47.91
N ASP A 36 -32.80 -14.73 -46.90
CA ASP A 36 -33.14 -13.83 -45.80
C ASP A 36 -32.84 -12.36 -46.15
N VAL A 37 -32.01 -12.09 -47.15
CA VAL A 37 -31.69 -10.72 -47.60
C VAL A 37 -32.94 -10.02 -48.15
N PHE A 38 -33.89 -10.78 -48.70
CA PHE A 38 -35.16 -10.25 -49.23
C PHE A 38 -36.07 -9.67 -48.17
N ALA A 39 -35.98 -10.15 -46.92
CA ALA A 39 -36.80 -9.64 -45.83
C ALA A 39 -36.53 -8.15 -45.53
N TYR A 40 -35.42 -7.61 -46.02
CA TYR A 40 -35.02 -6.22 -45.82
C TYR A 40 -35.44 -5.27 -46.95
N PHE A 41 -36.07 -5.76 -48.03
CA PHE A 41 -36.54 -4.95 -49.15
C PHE A 41 -38.08 -4.84 -49.11
N PRO A 42 -38.65 -3.72 -48.62
CA PRO A 42 -40.09 -3.60 -48.38
C PRO A 42 -40.95 -3.44 -49.64
N GLU A 43 -40.35 -3.12 -50.80
CA GLU A 43 -41.08 -2.77 -52.04
C GLU A 43 -41.45 -3.97 -52.93
N GLY A 44 -41.25 -5.19 -52.44
CA GLY A 44 -41.58 -6.44 -53.15
C GLY A 44 -40.35 -7.18 -53.70
N PRO A 45 -40.55 -8.34 -54.34
CA PRO A 45 -39.45 -9.16 -54.82
C PRO A 45 -38.70 -8.45 -55.95
N LEU A 46 -37.41 -8.20 -55.73
CA LEU A 46 -36.50 -7.68 -56.74
C LEU A 46 -36.35 -8.69 -57.89
N PRO A 47 -36.05 -8.25 -59.12
CA PRO A 47 -35.70 -9.18 -60.20
C PRO A 47 -34.43 -9.99 -59.85
N ASP A 48 -34.43 -11.28 -60.19
CA ASP A 48 -33.30 -12.21 -59.96
C ASP A 48 -31.89 -11.65 -60.29
N PRO A 49 -31.63 -10.98 -61.43
CA PRO A 49 -30.28 -10.45 -61.70
C PRO A 49 -29.87 -9.31 -60.75
N VAL A 50 -30.84 -8.53 -60.26
CA VAL A 50 -30.59 -7.46 -59.30
C VAL A 50 -30.28 -8.06 -57.93
N ILE A 51 -31.01 -9.12 -57.57
CA ILE A 51 -30.79 -9.88 -56.34
C ILE A 51 -29.36 -10.40 -56.25
N GLU A 52 -28.87 -11.07 -57.30
CA GLU A 52 -27.52 -11.62 -57.33
C GLU A 52 -26.48 -10.51 -57.17
N THR A 53 -26.67 -9.39 -57.87
CA THR A 53 -25.76 -8.22 -57.79
C THR A 53 -25.74 -7.61 -56.39
N VAL A 54 -26.89 -7.46 -55.74
CA VAL A 54 -27.01 -6.93 -54.38
C VAL A 54 -26.37 -7.89 -53.38
N TYR A 55 -26.59 -9.20 -53.53
CA TYR A 55 -26.00 -10.21 -52.66
C TYR A 55 -24.48 -10.26 -52.80
N ASP A 56 -23.95 -10.16 -54.02
CA ASP A 56 -22.51 -10.09 -54.26
C ASP A 56 -21.89 -8.84 -53.64
N ALA A 57 -22.54 -7.67 -53.80
CA ALA A 57 -22.10 -6.43 -53.14
C ALA A 57 -22.11 -6.54 -51.61
N TYR A 58 -23.12 -7.20 -51.04
CA TYR A 58 -23.20 -7.49 -49.61
C TYR A 58 -22.04 -8.39 -49.14
N ARG A 59 -21.76 -9.48 -49.86
CA ARG A 59 -20.63 -10.37 -49.55
C ARG A 59 -19.30 -9.64 -49.61
N GLN A 60 -19.10 -8.81 -50.64
CA GLN A 60 -17.90 -8.00 -50.78
C GLN A 60 -17.75 -7.03 -49.62
N THR A 61 -18.85 -6.39 -49.19
CA THR A 61 -18.85 -5.49 -48.03
C THR A 61 -18.47 -6.21 -46.74
N ILE A 62 -18.97 -7.43 -46.51
CA ILE A 62 -18.56 -8.23 -45.34
C ILE A 62 -17.08 -8.59 -45.38
N LEU A 63 -16.58 -9.01 -46.54
CA LEU A 63 -15.16 -9.35 -46.70
C LEU A 63 -14.26 -8.14 -46.45
N GLN A 64 -14.64 -6.98 -46.99
CA GLN A 64 -13.93 -5.72 -46.75
C GLN A 64 -13.99 -5.32 -45.28
N ALA A 65 -15.17 -5.38 -44.64
CA ALA A 65 -15.33 -5.08 -43.23
C ALA A 65 -14.44 -5.97 -42.36
N ARG A 66 -14.39 -7.28 -42.65
CA ARG A 66 -13.51 -8.21 -41.93
C ARG A 66 -12.04 -7.82 -42.06
N SER A 67 -11.58 -7.51 -43.28
CA SER A 67 -10.19 -7.09 -43.51
C SER A 67 -9.89 -5.78 -42.78
N SER A 68 -10.79 -4.81 -42.80
CA SER A 68 -10.63 -3.53 -42.09
C SER A 68 -10.51 -3.74 -40.58
N ILE A 69 -11.41 -4.55 -40.00
CA ILE A 69 -11.43 -4.85 -38.57
C ILE A 69 -10.15 -5.56 -38.12
N GLU A 70 -9.61 -6.47 -38.93
CA GLU A 70 -8.33 -7.14 -38.64
C GLU A 70 -7.14 -6.15 -38.63
N VAL A 71 -7.13 -5.18 -39.55
CA VAL A 71 -6.13 -4.09 -39.56
C VAL A 71 -6.30 -3.17 -38.36
N ASP A 72 -7.53 -2.69 -38.11
CA ASP A 72 -7.84 -1.81 -36.98
C ASP A 72 -7.46 -2.46 -35.63
N PHE A 73 -7.66 -3.77 -35.49
CA PHE A 73 -7.24 -4.51 -34.30
C PHE A 73 -5.72 -4.46 -34.10
N GLN A 74 -4.96 -4.65 -35.17
CA GLN A 74 -3.51 -4.61 -35.12
C GLN A 74 -3.02 -3.20 -34.78
N ASP A 75 -3.57 -2.18 -35.43
CA ASP A 75 -3.25 -0.78 -35.16
C ASP A 75 -3.53 -0.41 -33.70
N ILE A 76 -4.69 -0.81 -33.17
CA ILE A 76 -5.03 -0.60 -31.75
C ILE A 76 -4.05 -1.32 -30.82
N CYS A 77 -3.63 -2.55 -31.17
CA CYS A 77 -2.67 -3.30 -30.38
C CYS A 77 -1.30 -2.61 -30.35
N ASP A 78 -0.87 -2.07 -31.48
CA ASP A 78 0.40 -1.38 -31.63
C ASP A 78 0.38 -0.01 -30.93
N ASP A 79 -0.65 0.81 -31.17
CA ASP A 79 -0.85 2.13 -30.56
C ASP A 79 -0.87 2.08 -29.03
N ASN A 80 -1.47 1.02 -28.47
CA ASN A 80 -1.60 0.86 -27.03
C ASN A 80 -0.48 0.01 -26.42
N SER A 81 0.48 -0.45 -27.23
CA SER A 81 1.55 -1.36 -26.84
C SER A 81 1.02 -2.59 -26.07
N ILE A 82 -0.11 -3.14 -26.52
CA ILE A 82 -0.80 -4.28 -25.87
C ILE A 82 0.11 -5.51 -25.87
N ILE A 83 0.86 -5.72 -26.95
CA ILE A 83 1.79 -6.84 -27.09
C ILE A 83 2.84 -6.81 -25.98
N ASP A 84 3.47 -5.67 -25.75
CA ASP A 84 4.52 -5.51 -24.72
C ASP A 84 3.93 -5.63 -23.30
N LYS A 85 2.74 -5.07 -23.06
CA LYS A 85 2.04 -5.17 -21.77
C LYS A 85 1.66 -6.62 -21.43
N LEU A 86 1.07 -7.35 -22.38
CA LEU A 86 0.69 -8.75 -22.19
C LEU A 86 1.92 -9.64 -22.04
N HIS A 87 3.00 -9.36 -22.77
CA HIS A 87 4.26 -10.07 -22.60
C HIS A 87 4.87 -9.85 -21.22
N THR A 88 4.85 -8.61 -20.73
CA THR A 88 5.30 -8.27 -19.37
C THR A 88 4.50 -9.04 -18.32
N LEU A 89 3.18 -9.13 -18.49
CA LEU A 89 2.32 -9.93 -17.62
C LEU A 89 2.66 -11.42 -17.67
N ASP A 90 2.94 -11.98 -18.86
CA ASP A 90 3.37 -13.37 -18.99
C ASP A 90 4.67 -13.63 -18.22
N ILE A 91 5.65 -12.71 -18.30
CA ILE A 91 6.89 -12.79 -17.52
C ILE A 91 6.60 -12.72 -16.01
N MET A 92 5.77 -11.77 -15.56
CA MET A 92 5.42 -11.62 -14.15
C MET A 92 4.70 -12.86 -13.61
N CYS A 93 3.73 -13.41 -14.36
CA CYS A 93 3.03 -14.64 -13.99
C CYS A 93 3.99 -15.83 -13.90
N ALA A 94 4.89 -15.97 -14.88
CA ALA A 94 5.91 -17.03 -14.87
C ALA A 94 6.85 -16.92 -13.67
N GLN A 95 7.33 -15.71 -13.34
CA GLN A 95 8.14 -15.45 -12.14
C GLN A 95 7.41 -15.80 -10.85
N GLN A 96 6.10 -15.62 -10.83
CA GLN A 96 5.26 -15.94 -9.67
C GLN A 96 4.82 -17.42 -9.63
N GLY A 97 5.17 -18.21 -10.64
CA GLY A 97 4.76 -19.61 -10.78
C GLY A 97 3.26 -19.77 -11.10
N ILE A 98 2.61 -18.71 -11.59
CA ILE A 98 1.22 -18.75 -12.05
C ILE A 98 1.24 -19.24 -13.50
N VAL A 99 1.00 -20.54 -13.68
CA VAL A 99 0.84 -21.13 -15.02
C VAL A 99 -0.64 -21.11 -15.38
N ASP A 100 -0.98 -20.48 -16.51
CA ASP A 100 -2.33 -20.42 -17.09
C ASP A 100 -2.79 -21.84 -17.50
N GLY A 101 -3.30 -22.62 -16.53
CA GLY A 101 -3.77 -23.99 -16.76
C GLY A 101 -4.69 -24.58 -15.70
N ALA A 102 -5.03 -23.85 -14.64
CA ALA A 102 -5.94 -24.32 -13.60
C ALA A 102 -7.36 -23.75 -13.77
N SER A 103 -7.96 -23.96 -14.94
CA SER A 103 -9.40 -23.84 -15.10
C SER A 103 -10.07 -25.10 -14.54
N ASP A 104 -10.22 -25.17 -13.20
CA ASP A 104 -11.37 -25.83 -12.53
C ASP A 104 -11.36 -25.88 -10.99
N ALA A 105 -10.46 -25.19 -10.28
CA ALA A 105 -10.51 -25.15 -8.81
C ALA A 105 -11.04 -23.80 -8.31
N THR A 106 -12.36 -23.74 -8.19
CA THR A 106 -13.12 -23.03 -7.14
C THR A 106 -12.35 -21.97 -6.34
N VAL A 107 -12.77 -20.72 -6.54
CA VAL A 107 -12.52 -19.58 -5.67
C VAL A 107 -13.24 -19.79 -4.33
N GLN A 108 -12.68 -20.65 -3.47
CA GLN A 108 -12.87 -20.60 -2.02
C GLN A 108 -11.57 -21.07 -1.35
N GLY A 109 -10.80 -20.14 -0.82
CA GLY A 109 -9.68 -20.44 0.08
C GLY A 109 -8.35 -20.83 -0.55
N ALA A 110 -8.05 -20.40 -1.79
CA ALA A 110 -6.72 -20.62 -2.36
C ALA A 110 -5.66 -19.93 -1.47
N PRO A 111 -4.66 -20.67 -0.94
CA PRO A 111 -3.62 -20.11 -0.10
C PRO A 111 -2.85 -19.01 -0.86
N PRO A 112 -2.30 -17.99 -0.16
CA PRO A 112 -1.50 -16.96 -0.82
C PRO A 112 -0.43 -17.62 -1.68
N THR A 113 -0.35 -17.20 -2.94
CA THR A 113 0.57 -17.75 -3.94
C THR A 113 2.00 -17.79 -3.38
N LYS A 114 2.85 -18.71 -3.86
CA LYS A 114 4.25 -18.79 -3.41
C LYS A 114 4.97 -17.43 -3.49
N ALA A 115 4.62 -16.62 -4.49
CA ALA A 115 5.09 -15.25 -4.64
C ALA A 115 4.59 -14.31 -3.53
N ALA A 116 3.29 -14.33 -3.21
CA ALA A 116 2.75 -13.56 -2.09
C ALA A 116 3.43 -13.97 -0.77
N ARG A 117 3.56 -15.27 -0.50
CA ARG A 117 4.28 -15.78 0.67
C ARG A 117 5.75 -15.33 0.70
N ALA A 118 6.44 -15.37 -0.44
CA ALA A 118 7.83 -14.92 -0.55
C ALA A 118 7.98 -13.41 -0.32
N ALA A 119 7.05 -12.61 -0.84
CA ALA A 119 6.98 -11.17 -0.61
C ALA A 119 6.71 -10.86 0.86
N THR A 120 5.71 -11.52 1.48
CA THR A 120 5.42 -11.38 2.91
C THR A 120 6.61 -11.80 3.76
N LEU A 121 7.30 -12.89 3.41
CA LEU A 121 8.46 -13.37 4.13
C LEU A 121 9.66 -12.40 4.00
N ARG A 122 9.87 -11.77 2.84
CA ARG A 122 10.86 -10.70 2.68
C ARG A 122 10.51 -9.48 3.53
N ALA A 123 9.27 -9.00 3.46
CA ALA A 123 8.81 -7.88 4.27
C ALA A 123 8.96 -8.16 5.78
N LYS A 124 8.62 -9.38 6.22
CA LYS A 124 8.81 -9.80 7.62
C LYS A 124 10.28 -9.87 8.02
N LYS A 125 11.18 -10.30 7.13
CA LYS A 125 12.62 -10.28 7.40
C LYS A 125 13.17 -8.86 7.54
N GLU A 126 12.68 -7.93 6.73
CA GLU A 126 13.06 -6.51 6.83
C GLU A 126 12.54 -5.87 8.11
N GLU A 127 11.28 -6.16 8.47
CA GLU A 127 10.68 -5.73 9.73
C GLU A 127 11.47 -6.25 10.94
N ILE A 128 11.86 -7.54 10.96
CA ILE A 128 12.69 -8.11 12.02
C ILE A 128 14.03 -7.37 12.13
N LYS A 129 14.72 -7.11 11.00
CA LYS A 129 16.00 -6.38 11.02
C LYS A 129 15.84 -4.98 11.60
N LEU A 130 14.79 -4.27 11.22
CA LEU A 130 14.50 -2.93 11.72
C LEU A 130 14.20 -2.95 13.23
N LEU A 131 13.36 -3.87 13.68
CA LEU A 131 13.04 -4.03 15.11
C LEU A 131 14.28 -4.41 15.93
N SER A 132 15.14 -5.29 15.42
CA SER A 132 16.40 -5.63 16.08
C SER A 132 17.33 -4.41 16.23
N ALA A 133 17.42 -3.56 15.19
CA ALA A 133 18.22 -2.34 15.26
C ALA A 133 17.66 -1.34 16.29
N ILE A 134 16.34 -1.21 16.39
CA ILE A 134 15.69 -0.35 17.39
C ILE A 134 15.96 -0.88 18.81
N LEU A 135 15.85 -2.19 19.03
CA LEU A 135 16.13 -2.79 20.34
C LEU A 135 17.59 -2.56 20.77
N GLU A 136 18.53 -2.65 19.84
CA GLU A 136 19.95 -2.37 20.11
C GLU A 136 20.17 -0.89 20.49
N ASP A 137 19.52 0.04 19.79
CA ASP A 137 19.60 1.47 20.08
C ASP A 137 18.98 1.83 21.44
N VAL A 138 17.82 1.23 21.76
CA VAL A 138 17.18 1.40 23.07
C VAL A 138 18.05 0.83 24.19
N GLY A 139 18.66 -0.34 24.01
CA GLY A 139 19.57 -0.92 24.99
C GLY A 139 20.80 -0.04 25.25
N LYS A 140 21.36 0.60 24.22
CA LYS A 140 22.45 1.59 24.39
C LYS A 140 22.00 2.80 25.19
N LYS A 141 20.82 3.35 24.88
CA LYS A 141 20.24 4.49 25.60
C LYS A 141 19.93 4.16 27.06
N GLU A 142 19.49 2.94 27.35
CA GLU A 142 19.25 2.46 28.72
C GLU A 142 20.55 2.42 29.52
N ILE A 143 21.61 1.81 28.98
CA ILE A 143 22.94 1.77 29.61
C ILE A 143 23.48 3.19 29.88
N ASP A 144 23.34 4.10 28.92
CA ASP A 144 23.79 5.49 29.09
C ASP A 144 22.95 6.23 30.14
N ALA A 145 21.64 5.98 30.20
CA ALA A 145 20.76 6.55 31.21
C ALA A 145 21.08 6.01 32.62
N GLU A 146 21.35 4.71 32.76
CA GLU A 146 21.78 4.10 34.02
C GLU A 146 23.12 4.69 34.49
N ARG A 147 24.10 4.80 33.59
CA ARG A 147 25.39 5.43 33.89
C ARG A 147 25.22 6.89 34.34
N ALA A 148 24.37 7.66 33.66
CA ALA A 148 24.08 9.04 34.05
C ALA A 148 23.38 9.12 35.41
N LEU A 149 22.50 8.18 35.72
CA LEU A 149 21.80 8.09 37.00
C LEU A 149 22.77 7.77 38.14
N GLU A 150 23.68 6.81 37.95
CA GLU A 150 24.74 6.50 38.91
C GLU A 150 25.66 7.69 39.18
N GLN A 151 26.09 8.40 38.12
CA GLN A 151 26.88 9.62 38.25
C GLN A 151 26.17 10.70 39.07
N LYS A 152 24.86 10.91 38.81
CA LYS A 152 24.04 11.86 39.59
C LYS A 152 23.88 11.44 41.05
N LYS A 153 23.69 10.14 41.32
CA LYS A 153 23.64 9.61 42.70
C LYS A 153 24.95 9.86 43.43
N LEU A 154 26.10 9.65 42.78
CA LEU A 154 27.41 9.88 43.38
C LEU A 154 27.65 11.37 43.64
N ALA A 155 27.30 12.24 42.67
CA ALA A 155 27.38 13.68 42.84
C ALA A 155 26.48 14.17 44.00
N ALA A 156 25.25 13.67 44.10
CA ALA A 156 24.34 14.01 45.20
C ALA A 156 24.92 13.60 46.57
N LYS A 157 25.49 12.39 46.68
CA LYS A 157 26.17 11.94 47.91
C LYS A 157 27.35 12.85 48.28
N ASN A 158 28.16 13.26 47.30
CA ASN A 158 29.28 14.17 47.55
C ASN A 158 28.82 15.56 48.00
N VAL A 159 27.72 16.07 47.44
CA VAL A 159 27.13 17.36 47.87
C VAL A 159 26.59 17.26 49.29
N ILE A 160 25.91 16.16 49.64
CA ILE A 160 25.42 15.93 51.01
C ILE A 160 26.61 15.86 51.98
N ALA A 161 27.62 15.06 51.69
CA ALA A 161 28.82 14.92 52.52
C ALA A 161 29.60 16.25 52.66
N ALA A 162 29.59 17.11 51.63
CA ALA A 162 30.20 18.44 51.71
C ALA A 162 29.34 19.43 52.52
N ALA A 163 28.02 19.27 52.54
CA ALA A 163 27.09 20.11 53.28
C ALA A 163 26.98 19.74 54.77
N GLU A 164 27.16 18.45 55.13
CA GLU A 164 27.15 17.96 56.52
C GLU A 164 28.08 18.76 57.47
N PRO A 165 29.38 18.95 57.20
CA PRO A 165 30.26 19.69 58.10
C PRO A 165 29.91 21.18 58.18
N VAL A 166 29.35 21.76 57.12
CA VAL A 166 28.87 23.15 57.08
C VAL A 166 27.61 23.31 57.93
N LEU A 167 26.71 22.33 57.88
CA LEU A 167 25.55 22.27 58.76
C LEU A 167 25.97 22.11 60.22
N GLU A 168 26.89 21.19 60.54
CA GLU A 168 27.36 21.00 61.91
C GLU A 168 28.07 22.24 62.49
N THR A 169 28.91 22.92 61.71
CA THR A 169 29.58 24.16 62.15
C THR A 169 28.61 25.33 62.30
N ASN A 170 27.71 25.54 61.34
CA ASN A 170 26.74 26.65 61.42
C ASN A 170 25.61 26.39 62.44
N LEU A 171 25.23 25.13 62.71
CA LEU A 171 24.29 24.78 63.78
C LEU A 171 24.96 24.89 65.16
N ALA A 172 26.24 24.55 65.29
CA ALA A 172 26.98 24.73 66.54
C ALA A 172 27.21 26.22 66.87
N ASP A 173 27.44 27.08 65.88
CA ASP A 173 27.60 28.53 66.08
C ASP A 173 26.26 29.28 66.24
N ALA A 174 25.14 28.68 65.84
CA ALA A 174 23.80 29.29 65.97
C ALA A 174 23.16 29.07 67.36
N ASP A 175 23.82 28.39 68.30
CA ASP A 175 23.30 28.12 69.64
C ASP A 175 23.94 29.03 70.71
N PRO A 176 23.46 30.28 70.77
CA PRO A 176 22.63 30.66 71.93
C PRO A 176 21.32 31.38 71.55
N HIS A 177 21.07 31.66 70.27
CA HIS A 177 19.91 32.45 69.85
C HIS A 177 18.72 31.61 69.37
N ILE A 178 18.93 30.39 68.89
CA ILE A 178 17.84 29.48 68.46
C ILE A 178 17.09 28.91 69.68
N SER A 179 17.81 28.62 70.77
CA SER A 179 17.24 28.24 72.07
C SER A 179 16.41 29.38 72.71
N ALA A 180 16.62 30.64 72.33
CA ALA A 180 15.78 31.77 72.76
C ALA A 180 14.41 31.84 72.05
N TRP A 181 14.26 31.19 70.89
CA TRP A 181 13.00 31.19 70.14
C TRP A 181 12.09 29.99 70.48
N SER A 182 12.64 28.86 70.94
CA SER A 182 11.85 27.71 71.37
C SER A 182 11.07 27.95 72.68
N HIS A 183 11.44 28.97 73.47
CA HIS A 183 10.73 29.39 74.69
C HIS A 183 9.69 30.51 74.47
N ARG A 184 9.54 31.04 73.26
CA ARG A 184 8.35 31.87 72.93
C ARG A 184 7.18 30.95 72.63
N GLY A 185 6.50 30.50 73.68
CA GLY A 185 5.15 29.97 73.56
C GLY A 185 4.25 30.96 72.80
N PRO A 186 3.29 30.47 72.01
CA PRO A 186 2.41 31.34 71.24
C PRO A 186 1.54 32.16 72.20
N ALA A 187 1.91 33.43 72.40
CA ALA A 187 1.00 34.42 72.96
C ALA A 187 -0.08 34.67 71.90
N ALA A 188 -1.25 34.06 72.11
CA ALA A 188 -2.47 34.45 71.41
C ALA A 188 -2.71 35.94 71.64
N PRO A 189 -3.07 36.68 70.57
CA PRO A 189 -4.45 37.17 70.55
C PRO A 189 -5.08 37.23 69.15
N GLY A 190 -6.39 37.00 69.10
CA GLY A 190 -7.28 37.73 68.19
C GLY A 190 -7.51 37.14 66.79
N THR A 191 -8.59 36.37 66.67
CA THR A 191 -9.65 36.52 65.64
C THR A 191 -9.35 37.42 64.43
N ASP A 192 -9.41 36.91 63.19
CA ASP A 192 -10.63 36.91 62.38
C ASP A 192 -10.46 36.25 60.99
N HIS A 193 -11.62 35.93 60.41
CA HIS A 193 -11.97 35.22 59.18
C HIS A 193 -11.12 35.26 57.88
N GLY A 194 -11.19 34.16 57.11
CA GLY A 194 -11.04 34.14 55.63
C GLY A 194 -10.42 32.84 55.10
N ALA A 195 -11.18 31.76 54.84
CA ALA A 195 -11.87 31.46 53.57
C ALA A 195 -10.97 31.30 52.32
N GLY A 196 -10.95 30.08 51.77
CA GLY A 196 -10.48 29.76 50.41
C GLY A 196 -8.96 29.53 50.27
N SER A 197 -8.42 28.65 49.44
CA SER A 197 -8.98 27.85 48.36
C SER A 197 -7.95 26.76 48.02
N ARG A 198 -8.43 25.54 47.69
CA ARG A 198 -7.64 24.49 47.03
C ARG A 198 -7.12 25.00 45.67
N PRO A 199 -5.84 24.80 45.31
CA PRO A 199 -5.46 24.84 43.90
C PRO A 199 -5.87 23.54 43.17
N PRO A 200 -6.22 23.64 41.87
CA PRO A 200 -6.89 22.59 41.11
C PRO A 200 -5.92 21.51 40.59
N ALA A 201 -6.48 20.32 40.34
CA ALA A 201 -5.86 19.28 39.54
C ALA A 201 -5.71 19.75 38.09
N THR A 202 -4.51 19.63 37.54
CA THR A 202 -4.23 19.93 36.13
C THR A 202 -4.71 18.78 35.24
N PRO A 203 -5.49 19.05 34.17
CA PRO A 203 -5.89 18.05 33.17
C PRO A 203 -4.78 17.84 32.13
N GLY A 204 -4.67 16.61 31.61
CA GLY A 204 -3.67 16.23 30.60
C GLY A 204 -3.94 16.79 29.19
N PRO A 205 -3.07 16.49 28.21
CA PRO A 205 -3.39 16.61 26.79
C PRO A 205 -3.33 15.26 26.04
N PRO A 206 -3.86 15.23 24.80
CA PRO A 206 -4.65 14.11 24.29
C PRO A 206 -3.90 13.21 23.31
N GLY A 207 -4.53 12.07 23.04
CA GLY A 207 -4.17 11.19 21.94
C GLY A 207 -4.09 11.90 20.60
N GLN A 208 -3.21 11.37 19.75
CA GLN A 208 -3.31 11.53 18.31
C GLN A 208 -3.51 10.15 17.69
N GLN A 209 -4.39 10.18 16.70
CA GLN A 209 -4.98 9.10 15.92
C GLN A 209 -3.95 8.36 15.08
#